data_AF-A0AAD9LMM4-F1
#
_entry.id   AF-A0AAD9LMM4-F1
#
_cell.length_a   1.000
_cell.length_b   1.000
_cell.length_c   1.000
_cell.angle_alpha   90.00
_cell.angle_beta   90.00
_cell.angle_gamma   90.00
#
_symmetry.space_group_name_H-M   'P 1'
#
loop_
_entity.id
_entity.type
_entity.pdbx_description
1 polymer ?
#
loop_
_entity_poly.entity_id
_entity_poly.type
_entity_poly.pdbx_seq_one_letter_code
_entity_poly.pdbx_strand_id
1 'polypeptide(L)'
;MIEHDASLIHNDEYFGGDPAQVNITLAKQLLGRGQSNGTLGVMELGAARKARLANSIAINSNTTFNSTQQTVAFGEASILILVFGSKNNETVTVDTACSFLVDEKIPDEWERATSAISTTEIEATAAKIVAASV
;
A
#
# COMPACT_ATOMS: atom_id res chain seq x y z
N MET A 1 -2.20 4.24 -18.03
CA MET A 1 -1.88 2.94 -17.42
C MET A 1 -1.83 3.17 -15.91
N ILE A 2 -2.55 2.37 -15.13
CA ILE A 2 -2.67 2.53 -13.67
C ILE A 2 -1.73 1.55 -12.97
N GLU A 3 -1.73 0.28 -13.39
CA GLU A 3 -0.74 -0.72 -12.97
C GLU A 3 0.69 -0.19 -13.16
N HIS A 4 1.56 -0.52 -12.20
CA HIS A 4 2.92 -0.02 -12.12
C HIS A 4 3.85 -0.92 -11.29
N ASP A 5 5.15 -0.86 -11.63
CA ASP A 5 6.23 -1.48 -10.85
C ASP A 5 6.26 -0.99 -9.39
N ALA A 6 6.95 -1.75 -8.55
CA ALA A 6 7.07 -1.49 -7.12
C ALA A 6 5.68 -1.42 -6.43
N SER A 7 4.73 -2.25 -6.87
CA SER A 7 3.48 -2.48 -6.15
C SER A 7 3.77 -3.02 -4.74
N LEU A 8 2.86 -2.76 -3.79
CA LEU A 8 3.06 -3.20 -2.41
C LEU A 8 3.10 -4.72 -2.25
N ILE A 9 2.25 -5.45 -2.97
CA ILE A 9 2.06 -6.90 -2.81
C ILE A 9 2.04 -7.68 -4.13
N HIS A 10 2.33 -7.04 -5.26
CA HIS A 10 2.35 -7.69 -6.59
C HIS A 10 3.75 -7.64 -7.19
N ASN A 11 4.04 -8.58 -8.09
CA ASN A 11 5.27 -8.58 -8.86
C ASN A 11 5.22 -7.50 -9.94
N ASP A 12 6.37 -6.90 -10.23
CA ASP A 12 6.56 -6.06 -11.40
C ASP A 12 6.27 -6.86 -12.69
N GLU A 13 5.65 -6.24 -13.70
CA GLU A 13 5.29 -6.87 -14.98
C GLU A 13 6.50 -7.53 -15.66
N TYR A 14 7.70 -7.00 -15.41
CA TYR A 14 8.98 -7.54 -15.88
C TYR A 14 9.13 -9.06 -15.67
N PHE A 15 8.60 -9.61 -14.57
CA PHE A 15 8.69 -11.03 -14.24
C PHE A 15 7.62 -11.90 -14.92
N GLY A 16 6.70 -11.28 -15.66
CA GLY A 16 5.55 -11.92 -16.28
C GLY A 16 4.52 -12.44 -15.27
N GLY A 17 3.53 -13.17 -15.77
CA GLY A 17 2.41 -13.67 -14.96
C GLY A 17 1.24 -12.69 -14.91
N ASP A 18 0.28 -12.99 -14.04
CA ASP A 18 -0.87 -12.11 -13.79
C ASP A 18 -0.45 -10.99 -12.83
N PRO A 19 -0.48 -9.71 -13.24
CA PRO A 19 -0.10 -8.59 -12.37
C PRO A 19 -1.06 -8.38 -11.19
N ALA A 20 -2.26 -8.96 -11.23
CA ALA A 20 -3.20 -8.94 -10.09
C ALA A 20 -2.93 -10.07 -9.08
N GLN A 21 -2.06 -11.03 -9.39
CA GLN A 21 -1.80 -12.16 -8.49
C GLN A 21 -0.98 -11.70 -7.28
N VAL A 22 -1.57 -11.83 -6.09
CA VAL A 22 -0.90 -11.52 -4.82
C VAL A 22 0.40 -12.31 -4.66
N ASN A 23 1.50 -11.60 -4.50
CA ASN A 23 2.77 -12.17 -4.04
C ASN A 23 2.75 -12.25 -2.51
N ILE A 24 2.54 -13.47 -1.99
CA ILE A 24 2.48 -13.75 -0.55
C ILE A 24 3.75 -13.34 0.21
N THR A 25 4.92 -13.37 -0.44
CA THR A 25 6.17 -12.90 0.19
C THR A 25 6.15 -11.39 0.40
N LEU A 26 5.72 -10.62 -0.61
CA LEU A 26 5.59 -9.17 -0.50
C LEU A 26 4.47 -8.78 0.49
N ALA A 27 3.33 -9.49 0.48
CA ALA A 27 2.26 -9.30 1.45
C ALA A 27 2.75 -9.52 2.89
N LYS A 28 3.48 -10.61 3.15
CA LYS A 28 4.09 -10.86 4.47
C LYS A 28 5.08 -9.79 4.88
N GLN A 29 5.90 -9.29 3.96
CA GLN A 29 6.83 -8.20 4.22
C GLN A 29 6.12 -6.89 4.57
N LEU A 30 5.00 -6.58 3.90
CA LEU A 30 4.18 -5.42 4.22
C LEU A 30 3.53 -5.57 5.61
N LEU A 31 2.76 -6.64 5.81
CA LEU A 31 2.00 -6.88 7.04
C LEU A 31 2.93 -7.02 8.26
N GLY A 32 4.13 -7.58 8.06
CA GLY A 32 5.18 -7.68 9.07
C GLY A 32 5.57 -6.35 9.70
N ARG A 33 5.42 -5.23 8.97
CA ARG A 33 5.76 -3.88 9.47
C ARG A 33 4.81 -3.41 10.58
N GLY A 34 3.57 -3.91 10.58
CA GLY A 34 2.58 -3.56 11.60
C GLY A 34 2.58 -4.49 12.81
N GLN A 35 3.42 -5.53 12.86
CA GLN A 35 3.35 -6.55 13.92
C GLN A 35 3.57 -6.01 15.33
N SER A 36 4.42 -5.01 15.51
CA SER A 36 4.70 -4.47 16.86
C SER A 36 3.52 -3.66 17.42
N ASN A 37 2.77 -2.99 16.55
CA ASN A 37 1.73 -2.03 16.93
C ASN A 37 0.31 -2.53 16.59
N GLY A 38 0.19 -3.67 15.91
CA GLY A 38 -1.07 -4.23 15.41
C GLY A 38 -1.65 -3.52 14.18
N THR A 39 -0.98 -2.48 13.67
CA THR A 39 -1.48 -1.62 12.59
C THR A 39 -0.43 -1.26 11.56
N LEU A 40 -0.84 -1.02 10.32
CA LEU A 40 -0.08 -0.27 9.33
C LEU A 40 -0.54 1.19 9.36
N GLY A 41 0.39 2.13 9.48
CA GLY A 41 0.13 3.56 9.36
C GLY A 41 1.07 4.23 8.36
N VAL A 42 1.09 5.57 8.42
CA VAL A 42 1.93 6.41 7.55
C VAL A 42 3.40 5.98 7.55
N MET A 43 3.97 5.69 8.73
CA MET A 43 5.38 5.35 8.88
C MET A 43 5.70 3.97 8.30
N GLU A 44 4.87 2.97 8.59
CA GLU A 44 5.02 1.62 8.08
C GLU A 44 4.90 1.60 6.55
N LEU A 45 3.93 2.34 6.00
CA LEU A 45 3.74 2.46 4.55
C LEU A 45 4.87 3.24 3.87
N GLY A 46 5.36 4.33 4.46
CA GLY A 46 6.52 5.06 3.93
C GLY A 46 7.74 4.17 3.81
N ALA A 47 8.04 3.42 4.88
CA ALA A 47 9.12 2.44 4.89
C ALA A 47 8.89 1.28 3.91
N ALA A 48 7.63 0.84 3.71
CA ALA A 48 7.28 -0.18 2.71
C ALA A 48 7.53 0.32 1.29
N ARG A 49 7.08 1.54 0.95
CA ARG A 49 7.28 2.15 -0.38
C ARG A 49 8.76 2.28 -0.71
N LYS A 50 9.57 2.77 0.23
CA LYS A 50 11.03 2.88 0.08
C LYS A 50 11.68 1.52 -0.20
N ALA A 51 11.33 0.51 0.60
CA ALA A 51 11.88 -0.83 0.44
C ALA A 51 11.44 -1.49 -0.87
N ARG A 52 10.19 -1.29 -1.30
CA ARG A 52 9.67 -1.85 -2.55
C ARG A 52 10.36 -1.26 -3.77
N LEU A 53 10.54 0.05 -3.80
CA LEU A 53 11.29 0.69 -4.88
C LEU A 53 12.74 0.19 -4.94
N ALA A 54 13.42 0.14 -3.78
CA ALA A 54 14.80 -0.36 -3.71
C ALA A 54 14.91 -1.81 -4.18
N ASN A 55 13.95 -2.67 -3.81
CA ASN A 55 13.91 -4.04 -4.27
C ASN A 55 13.67 -4.12 -5.78
N SER A 56 12.66 -3.43 -6.33
CA SER A 56 12.38 -3.42 -7.77
C SER A 56 13.61 -2.98 -8.57
N ILE A 57 14.27 -1.87 -8.19
CA ILE A 57 15.52 -1.41 -8.84
C ILE A 57 16.62 -2.49 -8.80
N ALA A 58 16.70 -3.27 -7.73
CA ALA A 58 17.73 -4.30 -7.57
C ALA A 58 17.48 -5.55 -8.41
N ILE A 59 16.21 -5.86 -8.75
CA ILE A 59 15.84 -7.14 -9.40
C ILE A 59 15.21 -6.99 -10.80
N ASN A 60 14.73 -5.80 -11.15
CA ASN A 60 14.09 -5.47 -12.41
C ASN A 60 14.90 -4.38 -13.14
N SER A 61 15.61 -4.78 -14.20
CA SER A 61 16.45 -3.87 -15.01
C SER A 61 15.64 -2.78 -15.75
N ASN A 62 14.33 -2.93 -15.83
CA ASN A 62 13.41 -2.05 -16.56
C ASN A 62 12.49 -1.26 -15.62
N THR A 63 12.81 -1.20 -14.33
CA THR A 63 11.97 -0.55 -13.31
C THR A 63 11.57 0.86 -13.73
N THR A 64 10.25 1.09 -13.80
CA THR A 64 9.65 2.40 -14.08
C THR A 64 8.90 2.91 -12.86
N PHE A 65 9.42 3.98 -12.25
CA PHE A 65 8.80 4.57 -11.06
C PHE A 65 8.93 6.11 -11.05
N ASN A 66 8.47 6.74 -12.13
CA ASN A 66 8.53 8.20 -12.28
C ASN A 66 7.39 8.90 -11.52
N SER A 67 7.24 10.22 -11.68
CA SER A 67 6.23 11.02 -10.96
C SER A 67 4.80 10.51 -11.14
N THR A 68 4.44 9.98 -12.33
CA THR A 68 3.11 9.40 -12.56
C THR A 68 2.90 8.15 -11.72
N GLN A 69 3.84 7.19 -11.75
CA GLN A 69 3.73 5.98 -10.92
C GLN A 69 3.79 6.30 -9.43
N GLN A 70 4.61 7.27 -9.02
CA GLN A 70 4.67 7.72 -7.63
C GLN A 70 3.31 8.24 -7.15
N THR A 71 2.66 9.13 -7.91
CA THR A 71 1.33 9.64 -7.55
C THR A 71 0.31 8.53 -7.34
N VAL A 72 0.27 7.54 -8.24
CA VAL A 72 -0.64 6.38 -8.10
C VAL A 72 -0.27 5.57 -6.86
N ALA A 73 0.99 5.16 -6.73
CA ALA A 73 1.40 4.23 -5.69
C ALA A 73 1.30 4.79 -4.26
N PHE A 74 1.57 6.09 -4.08
CA PHE A 74 1.36 6.75 -2.79
C PHE A 74 -0.13 7.04 -2.53
N GLY A 75 -0.92 7.30 -3.57
CA GLY A 75 -2.38 7.39 -3.49
C GLY A 75 -3.02 6.08 -3.06
N GLU A 76 -2.61 4.95 -3.62
CA GLU A 76 -3.06 3.61 -3.23
C GLU A 76 -2.72 3.28 -1.77
N ALA A 77 -1.49 3.60 -1.34
CA ALA A 77 -1.07 3.44 0.05
C ALA A 77 -1.92 4.29 1.01
N SER A 78 -2.24 5.52 0.61
CA SER A 78 -3.15 6.41 1.35
C SER A 78 -4.58 5.84 1.43
N ILE A 79 -5.10 5.34 0.31
CA ILE A 79 -6.41 4.68 0.23
C ILE A 79 -6.47 3.48 1.18
N LEU A 80 -5.40 2.68 1.27
CA LEU A 80 -5.35 1.51 2.16
C LEU A 80 -5.68 1.88 3.61
N ILE A 81 -5.04 2.92 4.15
CA ILE A 81 -5.23 3.34 5.55
C ILE A 81 -6.45 4.25 5.76
N LEU A 82 -6.90 4.98 4.75
CA LEU A 82 -8.09 5.83 4.87
C LEU A 82 -9.40 5.05 4.68
N VAL A 83 -9.48 4.20 3.66
CA VAL A 83 -10.67 3.41 3.35
C VAL A 83 -10.76 2.24 4.30
N PHE A 84 -9.77 1.36 4.30
CA PHE A 84 -9.85 0.13 5.09
C PHE A 84 -9.54 0.34 6.57
N GLY A 85 -8.91 1.45 6.91
CA GLY A 85 -8.84 1.97 8.28
C GLY A 85 -10.05 2.80 8.71
N SER A 86 -11.04 3.00 7.84
CA SER A 86 -12.29 3.71 8.16
C SER A 86 -12.08 5.14 8.70
N LYS A 87 -11.09 5.86 8.14
CA LYS A 87 -10.61 7.17 8.61
C LYS A 87 -10.16 7.19 10.08
N ASN A 88 -9.73 6.06 10.63
CA ASN A 88 -9.23 5.99 12.00
C ASN A 88 -7.73 6.30 12.07
N ASN A 89 -7.41 7.57 12.32
CA ASN A 89 -6.04 8.05 12.59
C ASN A 89 -5.00 7.66 11.53
N GLU A 90 -5.38 7.56 10.25
CA GLU A 90 -4.46 7.19 9.16
C GLU A 90 -3.78 5.81 9.42
N THR A 91 -4.54 4.88 9.99
CA THR A 91 -4.09 3.52 10.28
C THR A 91 -5.13 2.47 9.88
N VAL A 92 -4.65 1.27 9.54
CA VAL A 92 -5.47 0.06 9.37
C VAL A 92 -4.88 -1.05 10.22
N THR A 93 -5.71 -1.90 10.82
CA THR A 93 -5.18 -3.08 11.55
C THR A 93 -4.55 -4.06 10.57
N VAL A 94 -3.56 -4.82 11.04
CA VAL A 94 -2.89 -5.83 10.22
C VAL A 94 -3.89 -6.88 9.73
N ASP A 95 -4.83 -7.30 10.57
CA ASP A 95 -5.86 -8.29 10.21
C ASP A 95 -6.79 -7.75 9.12
N THR A 96 -7.27 -6.52 9.25
CA THR A 96 -8.10 -5.87 8.23
C THR A 96 -7.32 -5.71 6.92
N ALA A 97 -6.08 -5.23 6.97
CA ALA A 97 -5.23 -5.13 5.79
C ALA A 97 -5.01 -6.49 5.12
N CYS A 98 -4.79 -7.55 5.89
CA CYS A 98 -4.64 -8.92 5.36
C CYS A 98 -5.91 -9.40 4.66
N SER A 99 -7.08 -9.24 5.31
CA SER A 99 -8.37 -9.61 4.73
C SER A 99 -8.61 -8.92 3.38
N PHE A 100 -8.31 -7.63 3.28
CA PHE A 100 -8.50 -6.89 2.04
C PHE A 100 -7.47 -7.22 0.96
N LEU A 101 -6.19 -7.27 1.33
CA LEU A 101 -5.09 -7.39 0.37
C LEU A 101 -4.83 -8.82 -0.09
N VAL A 102 -5.06 -9.80 0.79
CA VAL A 102 -4.70 -11.21 0.56
C VAL A 102 -5.94 -12.05 0.33
N ASP A 103 -6.96 -11.88 1.17
CA ASP A 103 -8.20 -12.67 1.07
C ASP A 103 -9.23 -12.01 0.14
N GLU A 104 -8.94 -10.81 -0.36
CA GLU A 104 -9.82 -9.98 -1.20
C GLU A 104 -11.25 -9.85 -0.61
N LYS A 105 -11.32 -9.80 0.73
CA LYS A 105 -12.56 -9.83 1.51
C LYS A 105 -12.67 -8.58 2.40
N ILE A 106 -13.85 -7.98 2.42
CA ILE A 106 -14.26 -7.03 3.46
C ILE A 106 -14.50 -7.81 4.77
N PRO A 107 -13.80 -7.51 5.89
CA PRO A 107 -14.06 -8.16 7.17
C PRO A 107 -15.50 -7.92 7.64
N ASP A 108 -16.09 -8.91 8.31
CA ASP A 108 -17.50 -8.85 8.72
C ASP A 108 -17.75 -7.71 9.75
N GLU A 109 -16.76 -7.39 10.58
CA GLU A 109 -16.79 -6.31 11.57
C GLU A 109 -16.29 -4.95 11.02
N TRP A 110 -15.91 -4.90 9.73
CA TRP A 110 -15.45 -3.64 9.14
C TRP A 110 -16.64 -2.73 8.84
N GLU A 111 -16.59 -1.51 9.38
CA GLU A 111 -17.56 -0.46 9.07
C GLU A 111 -16.91 0.64 8.26
N ARG A 112 -17.61 1.14 7.24
CA ARG A 112 -17.16 2.32 6.48
C ARG A 112 -16.98 3.55 7.37
N ALA A 113 -16.11 4.47 6.94
CA ALA A 113 -15.99 5.77 7.58
C ALA A 113 -17.34 6.51 7.64
N THR A 114 -17.58 7.24 8.74
CA THR A 114 -18.80 8.03 9.00
C THR A 114 -18.94 9.25 8.09
N SER A 115 -17.83 9.69 7.47
CA SER A 115 -17.80 10.77 6.49
C SER A 115 -17.12 10.32 5.20
N ALA A 116 -17.51 10.94 4.07
CA ALA A 116 -16.91 10.66 2.78
C ALA A 116 -15.40 11.00 2.79
N ILE A 117 -14.58 10.11 2.23
CA ILE A 117 -13.15 10.37 1.99
C ILE A 117 -13.04 11.22 0.72
N SER A 118 -12.45 12.40 0.86
CA SER A 118 -12.22 13.34 -0.24
C SER A 118 -10.86 13.10 -0.90
N THR A 119 -10.71 13.54 -2.14
CA THR A 119 -9.42 13.51 -2.86
C THR A 119 -8.33 14.28 -2.10
N THR A 120 -8.67 15.42 -1.49
CA THR A 120 -7.72 16.21 -0.70
C THR A 120 -7.20 15.48 0.53
N GLU A 121 -8.03 14.66 1.18
CA GLU A 121 -7.58 13.80 2.29
C GLU A 121 -6.61 12.72 1.79
N ILE A 122 -6.93 12.10 0.65
CA ILE A 122 -6.05 11.10 0.03
C ILE A 122 -4.69 11.72 -0.30
N GLU A 123 -4.68 12.89 -0.94
CA GLU A 123 -3.46 13.63 -1.30
C GLU A 123 -2.65 14.04 -0.06
N ALA A 124 -3.31 14.54 0.99
CA ALA A 124 -2.65 14.94 2.22
C ALA A 124 -2.00 13.74 2.93
N THR A 125 -2.71 12.62 3.05
CA THR A 125 -2.16 11.39 3.64
C THR A 125 -1.05 10.80 2.76
N ALA A 126 -1.19 10.82 1.44
CA ALA A 126 -0.14 10.39 0.51
C ALA A 126 1.14 11.23 0.69
N ALA A 127 1.02 12.55 0.84
CA ALA A 127 2.17 13.43 1.10
C ALA A 127 2.90 13.08 2.41
N LYS A 128 2.16 12.68 3.46
CA LYS A 128 2.76 12.19 4.70
C LYS A 128 3.52 10.87 4.49
N ILE A 129 2.97 9.94 3.72
CA ILE A 129 3.63 8.68 3.38
C ILE A 129 4.90 8.94 2.56
N VAL A 130 4.85 9.87 1.59
CA VAL A 130 6.03 10.32 0.83
C VAL A 130 7.10 10.86 1.78
N ALA A 131 6.74 11.75 2.71
CA ALA A 131 7.67 12.30 3.70
C ALA A 131 8.28 11.22 4.61
N ALA A 132 7.55 10.13 4.89
CA ALA A 132 8.04 8.97 5.64
C ALA A 132 8.85 7.96 4.79
N SER A 133 8.96 8.18 3.48
CA SER A 133 9.67 7.28 2.54
C SER A 133 11.08 7.75 2.19
N VAL A 134 11.59 8.78 2.87
CA VAL A 134 12.94 9.33 2.68
C VAL A 134 14.04 8.52 3.35
#